data_AF-A0A2T6IV68-F1
#
_entry.id   AF-A0A2T6IV68-F1
#
_cell.length_a   1.000
_cell.length_b   1.000
_cell.length_c   1.000
_cell.angle_alpha   90.00
_cell.angle_beta   90.00
_cell.angle_gamma   90.00
#
_symmetry.space_group_name_H-M   'P 1'
#
loop_
_entity.id
_entity.type
_entity.pdbx_description
1 polymer ?
#
loop_
_entity_poly.entity_id
_entity_poly.type
_entity_poly.pdbx_seq_one_letter_code
_entity_poly.pdbx_strand_id
1 'polypeptide(L)'
;SSSSLSSFSPHLWNFERPFVPSSGASIDRSDRRRASASDASDARAASVFFSEPDGAEASALAGVGREILRFLRKVEIGLKAAHGAVARPTEDEHVAILAELSSDRALDAMHRQMWEHPDGRRVLEETPLLDDRAVDYAALRRLPSNTLGFAYMQFMDSHGLHAGARQPVRFVDDRERAYVLTRYRQ
;
A
#
# COMPACT_ATOMS: atom_id res chain seq x y z
N SER A 1 -30.50 -6.78 -29.76
CA SER A 1 -31.24 -6.22 -28.62
C SER A 1 -30.79 -6.96 -27.38
N SER A 2 -29.77 -6.43 -26.69
CA SER A 2 -29.87 -5.59 -25.48
C SER A 2 -30.19 -6.42 -24.22
N SER A 3 -29.45 -6.40 -23.11
CA SER A 3 -28.27 -5.63 -22.70
C SER A 3 -27.62 -6.35 -21.51
N SER A 4 -26.29 -6.40 -21.47
CA SER A 4 -25.47 -6.76 -20.32
C SER A 4 -25.49 -5.64 -19.28
N LEU A 5 -25.93 -5.92 -18.06
CA LEU A 5 -25.69 -5.06 -16.90
C LEU A 5 -24.51 -5.63 -16.11
N SER A 6 -23.29 -5.23 -16.53
CA SER A 6 -22.10 -5.31 -15.70
C SER A 6 -22.25 -4.29 -14.56
N SER A 7 -22.63 -4.79 -13.39
CA SER A 7 -22.70 -4.01 -12.15
C SER A 7 -21.33 -3.47 -11.80
N PHE A 8 -21.25 -2.13 -11.73
CA PHE A 8 -20.17 -1.38 -11.12
C PHE A 8 -19.88 -1.91 -9.71
N SER A 9 -18.72 -2.51 -9.50
CA SER A 9 -18.12 -2.64 -8.17
C SER A 9 -17.05 -1.55 -8.04
N PRO A 10 -17.31 -0.42 -7.36
CA PRO A 10 -16.23 0.49 -7.00
C PRO A 10 -15.34 -0.27 -6.02
N HIS A 11 -14.07 -0.44 -6.38
CA HIS A 11 -13.09 -1.25 -5.65
C HIS A 11 -13.03 -0.85 -4.16
N LEU A 12 -13.83 -1.54 -3.34
CA LEU A 12 -13.67 -1.61 -1.90
C LEU A 12 -12.35 -2.34 -1.67
N TRP A 13 -11.29 -1.58 -1.48
CA TRP A 13 -10.03 -2.07 -0.98
C TRP A 13 -10.31 -2.77 0.37
N ASN A 14 -10.20 -4.09 0.37
CA ASN A 14 -10.35 -4.89 1.58
C ASN A 14 -9.12 -4.62 2.47
N PHE A 15 -9.29 -3.81 3.52
CA PHE A 15 -8.29 -3.48 4.54
C PHE A 15 -7.63 -4.69 5.21
N GLU A 16 -8.21 -5.88 5.05
CA GLU A 16 -7.71 -7.15 5.60
C GLU A 16 -6.88 -7.96 4.60
N ARG A 17 -6.83 -7.54 3.33
CA ARG A 17 -6.01 -8.23 2.33
C ARG A 17 -4.59 -7.64 2.34
N PRO A 18 -3.56 -8.48 2.51
CA PRO A 18 -2.19 -8.03 2.32
C PRO A 18 -2.03 -7.43 0.93
N PHE A 19 -1.38 -6.27 0.85
CA PHE A 19 -0.86 -5.76 -0.40
C PHE A 19 0.22 -6.73 -0.86
N VAL A 20 -0.15 -7.61 -1.79
CA VAL A 20 0.78 -8.45 -2.54
C VAL A 20 0.85 -7.84 -3.93
N PRO A 21 1.85 -7.01 -4.24
CA PRO A 21 2.09 -6.62 -5.61
C PRO A 21 2.33 -7.91 -6.41
N SER A 22 1.44 -8.22 -7.35
CA SER A 22 1.65 -9.35 -8.24
C SER A 22 2.77 -9.00 -9.21
N SER A 23 3.84 -9.80 -9.22
CA SER A 23 4.96 -9.64 -10.16
C SER A 23 4.42 -9.45 -11.58
N GLY A 24 4.62 -8.26 -12.16
CA GLY A 24 4.17 -7.91 -13.52
C GLY A 24 2.89 -7.08 -13.64
N ALA A 25 2.20 -6.73 -12.54
CA ALA A 25 1.12 -5.74 -12.59
C ALA A 25 1.70 -4.33 -12.40
N SER A 26 2.01 -3.66 -13.51
CA SER A 26 2.28 -2.22 -13.49
C SER A 26 1.17 -1.50 -12.71
N ILE A 27 1.55 -0.52 -11.89
CA ILE A 27 0.58 0.33 -11.22
C ILE A 27 -0.19 1.07 -12.31
N ASP A 28 -1.48 0.75 -12.48
CA ASP A 28 -2.35 1.44 -13.42
C ASP A 28 -2.46 2.92 -13.00
N ARG A 29 -1.89 3.81 -13.81
CA ARG A 29 -1.82 5.25 -13.59
C ARG A 29 -3.07 5.98 -14.12
N SER A 30 -4.10 5.26 -14.58
CA SER A 30 -5.31 5.83 -15.18
C SER A 30 -6.12 6.71 -14.22
N ASP A 31 -6.00 6.52 -12.90
CA ASP A 31 -6.73 7.29 -11.88
C ASP A 31 -6.30 8.77 -11.78
N ARG A 32 -5.12 9.15 -12.30
CA ARG A 32 -4.63 10.54 -12.18
C ARG A 32 -5.22 11.51 -13.22
N ARG A 33 -5.77 11.01 -14.34
CA ARG A 33 -6.26 11.86 -15.44
C ARG A 33 -7.74 12.23 -15.38
N ARG A 34 -8.54 11.57 -14.53
CA ARG A 34 -9.98 11.86 -14.41
C ARG A 34 -10.29 13.05 -13.49
N ALA A 35 -9.31 13.54 -12.72
CA ALA A 35 -9.50 14.67 -11.81
C ALA A 35 -9.38 16.06 -12.47
N SER A 36 -9.07 16.16 -13.77
CA SER A 36 -8.81 17.46 -14.43
C SER A 36 -9.52 17.72 -15.75
N ALA A 37 -10.48 16.88 -16.19
CA ALA A 37 -11.18 17.11 -17.46
C ALA A 37 -12.54 16.36 -17.56
N SER A 38 -13.61 16.96 -17.02
CA SER A 38 -15.04 16.79 -17.37
C SER A 38 -15.86 17.46 -16.25
N ASP A 39 -16.76 18.43 -16.40
CA ASP A 39 -17.50 18.93 -17.55
C ASP A 39 -17.78 20.41 -17.32
N ALA A 40 -17.37 21.24 -18.27
CA ALA A 40 -17.93 22.56 -18.48
C ALA A 40 -18.73 22.50 -19.78
N SER A 41 -20.00 22.09 -19.73
CA SER A 41 -21.10 22.58 -20.57
C SER A 41 -22.36 21.77 -20.31
N ASP A 42 -23.51 22.45 -20.43
CA ASP A 42 -24.88 21.93 -20.45
C ASP A 42 -25.57 21.62 -19.11
N ALA A 43 -26.26 22.64 -18.59
CA ALA A 43 -27.68 22.60 -18.20
C ALA A 43 -28.04 23.86 -17.39
N ARG A 44 -28.18 25.00 -18.07
CA ARG A 44 -29.09 26.06 -17.60
C ARG A 44 -30.45 25.80 -18.24
N ALA A 45 -31.38 25.25 -17.47
CA ALA A 45 -32.78 25.69 -17.45
C ALA A 45 -33.62 24.83 -16.47
N ALA A 46 -34.40 25.53 -15.66
CA ALA A 46 -35.60 25.07 -14.96
C ALA A 46 -35.43 24.20 -13.71
N SER A 47 -35.36 24.83 -12.54
CA SER A 47 -36.55 24.99 -11.67
C SER A 47 -36.16 25.71 -10.38
N VAL A 48 -36.89 26.79 -10.09
CA VAL A 48 -36.83 27.53 -8.83
C VAL A 48 -37.94 26.98 -7.94
N PHE A 49 -37.67 26.92 -6.63
CA PHE A 49 -38.58 26.65 -5.50
C PHE A 49 -38.67 25.20 -4.97
N PHE A 50 -37.56 24.69 -4.45
CA PHE A 50 -37.40 24.13 -3.10
C PHE A 50 -35.89 23.87 -2.90
N SER A 51 -35.19 24.55 -1.97
CA SER A 51 -33.80 24.20 -1.68
C SER A 51 -33.78 22.96 -0.79
N GLU A 52 -33.68 21.78 -1.40
CA GLU A 52 -33.20 20.58 -0.72
C GLU A 52 -31.77 20.83 -0.21
N PRO A 53 -31.37 20.35 0.98
CA PRO A 53 -29.98 20.39 1.39
C PRO A 53 -29.18 19.60 0.36
N ASP A 54 -28.27 20.30 -0.33
CA ASP A 54 -27.53 19.78 -1.47
C ASP A 54 -26.96 18.39 -1.15
N GLY A 55 -27.27 17.39 -1.97
CA GLY A 55 -26.74 16.02 -1.80
C GLY A 55 -25.22 15.94 -1.74
N ALA A 56 -24.53 17.01 -2.16
CA ALA A 56 -23.10 17.24 -1.97
C ALA A 56 -22.71 17.42 -0.48
N GLU A 57 -23.48 18.15 0.32
CA GLU A 57 -23.21 18.35 1.76
C GLU A 57 -23.45 17.06 2.55
N ALA A 58 -24.53 16.34 2.24
CA ALA A 58 -24.79 15.03 2.84
C ALA A 58 -23.68 14.00 2.47
N SER A 59 -23.20 14.03 1.23
CA SER A 59 -22.08 13.18 0.77
C SER A 59 -20.75 13.56 1.43
N ALA A 60 -20.51 14.86 1.65
CA ALA A 60 -19.33 15.37 2.35
C ALA A 60 -19.34 14.99 3.83
N LEU A 61 -20.45 15.18 4.54
CA LEU A 61 -20.61 14.77 5.95
C LEU A 61 -20.48 13.25 6.12
N ALA A 62 -21.06 12.47 5.19
CA ALA A 62 -20.85 11.03 5.16
C ALA A 62 -19.39 10.65 4.89
N GLY A 63 -18.67 11.44 4.07
CA GLY A 63 -17.23 11.30 3.84
C GLY A 63 -16.41 11.52 5.11
N VAL A 64 -16.66 12.62 5.81
CA VAL A 64 -15.99 12.95 7.07
C VAL A 64 -16.24 11.86 8.12
N GLY A 65 -17.49 11.39 8.25
CA GLY A 65 -17.82 10.27 9.15
C GLY A 65 -17.06 8.98 8.83
N ARG A 66 -16.87 8.66 7.55
CA ARG A 66 -16.07 7.50 7.13
C ARG A 66 -14.59 7.65 7.49
N GLU A 67 -14.00 8.83 7.28
CA GLU A 67 -12.58 9.06 7.62
C GLU A 67 -12.34 9.00 9.13
N ILE A 68 -13.24 9.56 9.94
CA ILE A 68 -13.18 9.44 11.40
C ILE A 68 -13.25 7.97 11.82
N LEU A 69 -14.20 7.21 11.27
CA LEU A 69 -14.34 5.79 11.59
C LEU A 69 -13.09 4.98 11.20
N ARG A 70 -12.48 5.29 10.05
CA ARG A 70 -11.21 4.67 9.63
C ARG A 70 -10.08 5.01 10.58
N PHE A 71 -9.95 6.27 10.98
CA PHE A 71 -8.95 6.70 11.95
C PHE A 71 -9.12 5.97 13.29
N LEU A 72 -10.35 5.91 13.83
CA LEU A 72 -10.64 5.20 15.06
C LEU A 72 -10.31 3.70 14.96
N ARG A 73 -10.61 3.08 13.82
CA ARG A 73 -10.21 1.68 13.55
C ARG A 73 -8.70 1.51 13.53
N LYS A 74 -7.95 2.41 12.88
CA LYS A 74 -6.47 2.39 12.88
C LYS A 74 -5.92 2.53 14.30
N VAL A 75 -6.49 3.41 15.12
CA VAL A 75 -6.11 3.56 16.54
C VAL A 75 -6.38 2.29 17.34
N GLU A 76 -7.55 1.66 17.17
CA GLU A 76 -7.89 0.40 17.82
C GLU A 76 -6.90 -0.72 17.45
N ILE A 77 -6.61 -0.88 16.16
CA ILE A 77 -5.63 -1.85 15.65
C ILE A 77 -4.24 -1.55 16.21
N GLY A 78 -3.82 -0.28 16.21
CA GLY A 78 -2.54 0.14 16.77
C GLY A 78 -2.40 -0.16 18.25
N LEU A 79 -3.46 0.04 19.04
CA LEU A 79 -3.46 -0.27 20.46
C LEU A 79 -3.36 -1.79 20.71
N LYS A 80 -4.10 -2.59 19.94
CA LYS A 80 -4.02 -4.06 19.97
C LYS A 80 -2.63 -4.55 19.58
N ALA A 81 -2.04 -3.99 18.53
CA ALA A 81 -0.69 -4.30 18.08
C ALA A 81 0.36 -3.90 19.14
N ALA A 82 0.25 -2.72 19.75
CA ALA A 82 1.14 -2.29 20.81
C ALA A 82 1.09 -3.22 22.02
N HIS A 83 -0.11 -3.60 22.46
CA HIS A 83 -0.28 -4.60 23.52
C HIS A 83 0.32 -5.96 23.12
N GLY A 84 0.04 -6.41 21.90
CA GLY A 84 0.59 -7.65 21.35
C GLY A 84 2.12 -7.66 21.32
N ALA A 85 2.76 -6.56 20.89
CA ALA A 85 4.22 -6.43 20.85
C ALA A 85 4.85 -6.56 22.24
N VAL A 86 4.18 -6.09 23.29
CA VAL A 86 4.65 -6.24 24.68
C VAL A 86 4.38 -7.64 25.21
N ALA A 87 3.19 -8.20 24.95
CA ALA A 87 2.80 -9.51 25.46
C ALA A 87 3.50 -10.68 24.75
N ARG A 88 3.77 -10.54 23.46
CA ARG A 88 4.34 -11.55 22.56
C ARG A 88 5.46 -10.92 21.71
N PRO A 89 6.61 -10.59 22.32
CA PRO A 89 7.69 -9.86 21.66
C PRO A 89 8.40 -10.66 20.54
N THR A 90 8.20 -11.97 20.49
CA THR A 90 8.76 -12.84 19.45
C THR A 90 7.96 -12.81 18.14
N GLU A 91 6.77 -12.21 18.13
CA GLU A 91 5.93 -12.06 16.94
C GLU A 91 6.24 -10.72 16.25
N ASP A 92 6.76 -10.80 15.02
CA ASP A 92 7.16 -9.64 14.23
C ASP A 92 5.97 -8.84 13.67
N GLU A 93 4.82 -9.49 13.51
CA GLU A 93 3.58 -8.90 13.00
C GLU A 93 3.16 -7.65 13.78
N HIS A 94 3.22 -7.68 15.11
CA HIS A 94 2.78 -6.56 15.93
C HIS A 94 3.62 -5.29 15.70
N VAL A 95 4.94 -5.46 15.54
CA VAL A 95 5.86 -4.37 15.22
C VAL A 95 5.64 -3.87 13.79
N ALA A 96 5.40 -4.78 12.85
CA ALA A 96 5.10 -4.43 11.47
C ALA A 96 3.83 -3.57 11.35
N ILE A 97 2.75 -3.96 12.04
CA ILE A 97 1.49 -3.22 12.08
C ILE A 97 1.70 -1.83 12.68
N LEU A 98 2.41 -1.74 13.81
CA LEU A 98 2.66 -0.46 14.45
C LEU A 98 3.45 0.48 13.52
N ALA A 99 4.48 -0.04 12.84
CA ALA A 99 5.25 0.72 11.87
C ALA A 99 4.40 1.21 10.69
N GLU A 100 3.45 0.42 10.18
CA GLU A 100 2.52 0.84 9.13
C GLU A 100 1.66 2.01 9.57
N LEU A 101 1.14 1.96 10.80
CA LEU A 101 0.23 2.98 11.31
C LEU A 101 0.93 4.29 11.69
N SER A 102 2.25 4.26 11.95
CA SER A 102 3.00 5.44 12.40
C SER A 102 3.91 6.06 11.35
N SER A 103 4.05 5.45 10.16
CA SER A 103 5.10 5.82 9.20
C SER A 103 4.70 6.79 8.09
N ASP A 104 3.45 7.28 8.06
CA ASP A 104 2.93 8.13 6.97
C ASP A 104 3.92 9.22 6.51
N ARG A 105 4.42 10.04 7.43
CA ARG A 105 5.38 11.12 7.10
C ARG A 105 6.72 10.62 6.58
N ALA A 106 7.21 9.49 7.09
CA ALA A 106 8.46 8.90 6.65
C ALA A 106 8.31 8.28 5.26
N LEU A 107 7.17 7.62 5.00
CA LEU A 107 6.84 7.08 3.68
C LEU A 107 6.74 8.19 2.64
N ASP A 108 6.14 9.33 2.99
CA ASP A 108 6.10 10.52 2.12
C ASP A 108 7.49 11.04 1.77
N ALA A 109 8.37 11.15 2.76
CA ALA A 109 9.72 11.61 2.55
C ALA A 109 10.52 10.65 1.65
N MET A 110 10.45 9.34 1.93
CA MET A 110 11.15 8.31 1.16
C MET A 110 10.61 8.21 -0.27
N HIS A 111 9.29 8.23 -0.45
CA HIS A 111 8.66 8.22 -1.76
C HIS A 111 9.13 9.40 -2.61
N ARG A 112 9.12 10.62 -2.05
CA ARG A 112 9.63 11.81 -2.74
C ARG A 112 11.10 11.67 -3.11
N GLN A 113 11.96 11.20 -2.21
CA GLN A 113 13.38 10.98 -2.49
C GLN A 113 13.60 9.96 -3.63
N MET A 114 12.83 8.86 -3.62
CA MET A 114 12.87 7.88 -4.71
C MET A 114 12.40 8.49 -6.03
N TRP A 115 11.37 9.34 -6.01
CA TRP A 115 10.85 10.00 -7.20
C TRP A 115 11.82 11.03 -7.80
N GLU A 116 12.60 11.72 -6.97
CA GLU A 116 13.58 12.71 -7.42
C GLU A 116 14.80 12.06 -8.09
N HIS A 117 15.15 10.83 -7.70
CA HIS A 117 16.29 10.10 -8.26
C HIS A 117 15.90 9.25 -9.48
N PRO A 118 16.68 9.23 -10.58
CA PRO A 118 16.38 8.42 -11.76
C PRO A 118 16.26 6.92 -11.45
N ASP A 119 17.17 6.37 -10.64
CA ASP A 119 17.10 4.95 -10.25
C ASP A 119 15.93 4.66 -9.31
N GLY A 120 15.60 5.60 -8.41
CA GLY A 120 14.46 5.46 -7.52
C GLY A 120 13.14 5.43 -8.28
N ARG A 121 12.98 6.28 -9.31
CA ARG A 121 11.84 6.22 -10.23
C ARG A 121 11.75 4.88 -10.94
N ARG A 122 12.88 4.35 -11.42
CA ARG A 122 12.89 3.02 -12.06
C ARG A 122 12.40 1.94 -11.11
N VAL A 123 12.83 1.96 -9.85
CA VAL A 123 12.35 1.03 -8.82
C VAL A 123 10.85 1.20 -8.56
N LEU A 124 10.35 2.43 -8.48
CA LEU A 124 8.91 2.70 -8.32
C LEU A 124 8.08 2.28 -9.55
N GLU A 125 8.68 2.25 -10.74
CA GLU A 125 8.03 1.87 -11.99
C GLU A 125 8.02 0.36 -12.21
N GLU A 126 9.16 -0.30 -12.04
CA GLU A 126 9.32 -1.74 -12.23
C GLU A 126 8.71 -2.52 -11.06
N THR A 127 8.61 -1.89 -9.89
CA THR A 127 8.15 -2.50 -8.63
C THR A 127 8.76 -3.88 -8.36
N PRO A 128 10.10 -4.05 -8.45
CA PRO A 128 10.73 -5.35 -8.22
C PRO A 128 10.47 -5.81 -6.79
N LEU A 129 10.30 -7.12 -6.63
CA LEU A 129 10.07 -7.77 -5.34
C LEU A 129 11.16 -8.78 -5.07
N LEU A 130 11.74 -8.68 -3.88
CA LEU A 130 12.67 -9.65 -3.34
C LEU A 130 11.90 -10.62 -2.43
N ASP A 131 11.29 -11.64 -3.03
CA ASP A 131 10.64 -12.74 -2.31
C ASP A 131 11.44 -14.05 -2.49
N ASP A 132 10.95 -15.16 -1.92
CA ASP A 132 11.59 -16.47 -2.05
C ASP A 132 11.65 -16.99 -3.50
N ARG A 133 10.91 -16.39 -4.44
CA ARG A 133 10.93 -16.76 -5.87
C ARG A 133 12.01 -15.99 -6.62
N ALA A 134 12.33 -14.78 -6.16
CA ALA A 134 13.37 -13.95 -6.74
C ALA A 134 14.79 -14.44 -6.37
N VAL A 135 14.94 -15.24 -5.32
CA VAL A 135 16.25 -15.65 -4.77
C VAL A 135 16.50 -17.14 -4.94
N ASP A 136 17.54 -17.49 -5.71
CA ASP A 136 18.07 -18.86 -5.72
C ASP A 136 19.08 -19.05 -4.59
N TYR A 137 18.58 -19.49 -3.44
CA TYR A 137 19.39 -19.75 -2.24
C TYR A 137 20.51 -20.78 -2.48
N ALA A 138 20.30 -21.77 -3.34
CA ALA A 138 21.30 -22.78 -3.61
C ALA A 138 22.46 -22.22 -4.45
N ALA A 139 22.14 -21.39 -5.44
CA ALA A 139 23.14 -20.70 -6.23
C ALA A 139 23.95 -19.70 -5.39
N LEU A 140 23.29 -18.91 -4.53
CA LEU A 140 23.96 -17.93 -3.69
C LEU A 140 24.95 -18.55 -2.69
N ARG A 141 24.62 -19.73 -2.12
CA ARG A 141 25.54 -20.46 -1.21
C ARG A 141 26.80 -20.98 -1.92
N ARG A 142 26.74 -21.17 -3.24
CA ARG A 142 27.87 -21.65 -4.06
C ARG A 142 28.75 -20.51 -4.57
N LEU A 143 28.35 -19.26 -4.36
CA LEU A 143 29.17 -18.12 -4.78
C LEU A 143 30.48 -18.07 -4.00
N PRO A 144 31.55 -17.49 -4.59
CA PRO A 144 32.81 -17.26 -3.87
C PRO A 144 32.61 -16.42 -2.60
N SER A 145 33.44 -16.69 -1.58
CA SER A 145 33.31 -16.08 -0.25
C SER A 145 33.53 -14.56 -0.21
N ASN A 146 34.13 -13.98 -1.26
CA ASN A 146 34.33 -12.55 -1.42
C ASN A 146 33.13 -11.82 -2.07
N THR A 147 32.02 -12.50 -2.29
CA THR A 147 30.82 -11.90 -2.90
C THR A 147 29.78 -11.50 -1.86
N LEU A 148 28.98 -10.48 -2.18
CA LEU A 148 27.82 -10.09 -1.37
C LEU A 148 26.83 -11.25 -1.20
N GLY A 149 26.59 -12.03 -2.26
CA GLY A 149 25.63 -13.13 -2.23
C GLY A 149 26.01 -14.24 -1.24
N PHE A 150 27.29 -14.60 -1.17
CA PHE A 150 27.78 -15.56 -0.17
C PHE A 150 27.62 -15.01 1.25
N ALA A 151 28.02 -13.75 1.49
CA ALA A 151 27.89 -13.11 2.79
C ALA A 151 26.42 -12.98 3.24
N TYR A 152 25.52 -12.64 2.31
CA TYR A 152 24.08 -12.60 2.53
C TYR A 152 23.55 -13.97 2.96
N MET A 153 23.93 -15.05 2.28
CA MET A 153 23.49 -16.40 2.66
C MET A 153 24.03 -16.84 4.01
N GLN A 154 25.29 -16.54 4.33
CA GLN A 154 25.86 -16.84 5.64
C GLN A 154 25.08 -16.13 6.77
N PHE A 155 24.70 -14.87 6.56
CA PHE A 155 23.88 -14.13 7.50
C PHE A 155 22.47 -14.75 7.66
N MET A 156 21.81 -15.08 6.55
CA MET A 156 20.47 -15.68 6.57
C MET A 156 20.47 -17.05 7.25
N ASP A 157 21.41 -17.92 6.88
CA ASP A 157 21.52 -19.29 7.42
C ASP A 157 21.85 -19.27 8.93
N SER A 158 22.68 -18.34 9.40
CA SER A 158 23.04 -18.23 10.83
C SER A 158 21.88 -17.77 11.72
N HIS A 159 20.89 -17.09 11.16
CA HIS A 159 19.72 -16.57 11.89
C HIS A 159 18.42 -17.31 11.54
N GLY A 160 18.48 -18.32 10.66
CA GLY A 160 17.29 -19.04 10.20
C GLY A 160 16.30 -18.15 9.43
N LEU A 161 16.80 -17.14 8.73
CA LEU A 161 16.00 -16.16 7.99
C LEU A 161 15.89 -16.56 6.51
N HIS A 162 14.85 -16.06 5.83
CA HIS A 162 14.70 -16.12 4.37
C HIS A 162 14.03 -14.84 3.86
N ALA A 163 14.20 -14.52 2.58
CA ALA A 163 13.75 -13.27 1.97
C ALA A 163 12.22 -13.09 2.05
N GLY A 164 11.46 -14.19 1.90
CA GLY A 164 10.00 -14.17 1.99
C GLY A 164 9.42 -14.10 3.40
N ALA A 165 10.23 -14.10 4.46
CA ALA A 165 9.74 -14.12 5.84
C ALA A 165 9.05 -12.81 6.28
N ARG A 166 9.18 -11.73 5.49
CA ARG A 166 8.68 -10.40 5.87
C ARG A 166 7.17 -10.30 5.76
N GLN A 167 6.55 -9.71 6.78
CA GLN A 167 5.11 -9.45 6.81
C GLN A 167 4.69 -8.49 5.68
N PRO A 168 3.64 -8.82 4.92
CA PRO A 168 3.11 -7.95 3.88
C PRO A 168 2.48 -6.70 4.50
N VAL A 169 2.51 -5.60 3.76
CA VAL A 169 1.89 -4.33 4.16
C VAL A 169 0.37 -4.42 4.03
N ARG A 170 -0.38 -3.95 5.03
CA ARG A 170 -1.85 -4.06 5.10
C ARG A 170 -2.55 -2.71 5.34
N PHE A 171 -1.94 -1.82 6.14
CA PHE A 171 -2.63 -0.63 6.68
C PHE A 171 -2.19 0.71 6.08
N VAL A 172 -1.35 0.67 5.04
CA VAL A 172 -0.96 1.85 4.25
C VAL A 172 -1.92 2.00 3.08
N ASP A 173 -2.58 3.15 2.98
CA ASP A 173 -3.67 3.37 2.01
C ASP A 173 -3.17 3.63 0.59
N ASP A 174 -2.05 4.34 0.44
CA ASP A 174 -1.48 4.65 -0.87
C ASP A 174 -0.61 3.50 -1.37
N ARG A 175 -0.86 3.07 -2.62
CA ARG A 175 -0.19 1.91 -3.22
C ARG A 175 1.30 2.11 -3.41
N GLU A 176 1.74 3.31 -3.81
CA GLU A 176 3.16 3.60 -4.00
C GLU A 176 3.88 3.66 -2.65
N ARG A 177 3.27 4.26 -1.62
CA ARG A 177 3.79 4.25 -0.25
C ARG A 177 3.83 2.85 0.35
N ALA A 178 2.82 2.02 0.10
CA ALA A 178 2.79 0.63 0.52
C ALA A 178 3.93 -0.17 -0.13
N TYR A 179 4.22 0.10 -1.42
CA TYR A 179 5.37 -0.47 -2.09
C TYR A 179 6.70 0.03 -1.51
N VAL A 180 6.85 1.32 -1.23
CA VAL A 180 8.05 1.87 -0.56
C VAL A 180 8.30 1.16 0.77
N LEU A 181 7.26 0.97 1.59
CA LEU A 181 7.40 0.25 2.86
C LEU A 181 7.75 -1.23 2.64
N THR A 182 7.15 -1.87 1.63
CA THR A 182 7.48 -3.25 1.25
C THR A 182 8.95 -3.37 0.88
N ARG A 183 9.47 -2.45 0.06
CA ARG A 183 10.85 -2.44 -0.37
C ARG A 183 11.83 -2.11 0.76
N TYR A 184 11.43 -1.25 1.70
CA TYR A 184 12.21 -0.96 2.90
C TYR A 184 12.37 -2.18 3.83
N ARG A 185 11.37 -3.06 3.89
CA ARG A 185 11.41 -4.28 4.72
C ARG A 185 12.26 -5.41 4.12
N GLN A 186 12.41 -5.42 2.80
CA GLN A 186 13.19 -6.41 2.05
C GLN A 186 14.69 -6.11 2.15
#